data_AF-A0A2V9ZL86-F1
#
_entry.id   AF-A0A2V9ZL86-F1
#
_cell.length_a   1.000
_cell.length_b   1.000
_cell.length_c   1.000
_cell.angle_alpha   90.00
_cell.angle_beta   90.00
_cell.angle_gamma   90.00
#
_symmetry.space_group_name_H-M   'P 1'
#
loop_
_entity.id
_entity.type
_entity.pdbx_description
1 polymer ?
#
loop_
_entity_poly.entity_id
_entity_poly.type
_entity_poly.pdbx_seq_one_letter_code
_entity_poly.pdbx_strand_id
1 'polypeptide(L)'
;INLAVNARDAMPQGGKLTIETSSLHLDDEYIHRRPIVPPGDYVLLTVTDSGLGIPPEHLPHIFEPFFTTKQEGKGTGLGLATVYGIVKQSGGFVWVYSEPGLGTTFRIYLPRVAGENRKPDAHHRADAYARGSETILYVEDEEAVRLPACEFLSRCGYQVLAAPN
;
A
#
# COMPACT_ATOMS: atom_id res chain seq x y z
N ILE A 1 2.61 -6.16 2.62
CA ILE A 1 3.65 -5.78 3.60
C ILE A 1 3.22 -4.58 4.45
N ASN A 2 2.92 -3.42 3.86
CA ASN A 2 2.56 -2.20 4.61
C ASN A 2 1.45 -2.40 5.67
N LEU A 3 0.37 -3.13 5.34
CA LEU A 3 -0.69 -3.44 6.30
C LEU A 3 -0.20 -4.25 7.50
N ALA A 4 0.68 -5.23 7.29
CA ALA A 4 1.24 -6.04 8.36
C ALA A 4 2.21 -5.24 9.26
N VAL A 5 2.99 -4.34 8.66
CA VAL A 5 3.87 -3.42 9.43
C VAL A 5 3.03 -2.48 10.28
N ASN A 6 1.98 -1.87 9.72
CA ASN A 6 1.07 -1.02 10.48
C ASN A 6 0.33 -1.78 11.59
N ALA A 7 -0.12 -3.00 11.32
CA ALA A 7 -0.73 -3.87 12.33
C ALA A 7 0.22 -4.17 13.50
N ARG A 8 1.48 -4.52 13.20
CA ARG A 8 2.51 -4.74 14.21
C ARG A 8 2.72 -3.51 15.08
N ASP A 9 2.84 -2.34 14.46
CA ASP A 9 3.07 -1.09 15.18
C ASP A 9 1.85 -0.71 16.05
N ALA A 10 0.64 -1.09 15.63
CA ALA A 10 -0.59 -0.94 16.41
C ALA A 10 -0.75 -1.97 17.55
N MET A 11 0.13 -2.98 17.63
CA MET A 11 0.12 -4.06 18.63
C MET A 11 1.45 -4.13 19.41
N PRO A 12 1.84 -3.07 20.16
CA PRO A 12 3.15 -3.01 20.82
C PRO A 12 3.37 -4.09 21.89
N GLN A 13 2.29 -4.64 22.45
CA GLN A 13 2.33 -5.73 23.44
C GLN A 13 2.08 -7.11 22.81
N GLY A 14 2.14 -7.20 21.47
CA GLY A 14 1.69 -8.36 20.72
C GLY A 14 0.18 -8.36 20.49
N GLY A 15 -0.27 -9.30 19.67
CA GLY A 15 -1.68 -9.43 19.31
C GLY A 15 -1.87 -10.41 18.15
N LYS A 16 -3.06 -10.38 17.55
CA LYS A 16 -3.43 -11.26 16.44
C LYS A 16 -3.53 -10.47 15.15
N LEU A 17 -2.75 -10.87 14.15
CA LEU A 17 -2.93 -10.47 12.76
C LEU A 17 -3.56 -11.64 12.00
N THR A 18 -4.71 -11.40 11.38
CA THR A 18 -5.44 -12.36 10.57
C THR A 18 -5.45 -11.90 9.12
N ILE A 19 -5.08 -12.78 8.20
CA ILE A 19 -5.10 -12.52 6.76
C ILE A 19 -5.98 -13.58 6.12
N GLU A 20 -7.03 -13.16 5.44
CA GLU A 20 -8.03 -14.04 4.84
C GLU A 20 -8.25 -13.66 3.39
N THR A 21 -8.50 -14.67 2.56
CA THR A 21 -8.85 -14.48 1.15
C THR A 21 -10.12 -15.25 0.83
N SER A 22 -11.04 -14.64 0.10
CA SER A 22 -12.23 -15.30 -0.41
C SER A 22 -12.57 -14.85 -1.83
N SER A 23 -13.28 -15.69 -2.58
CA SER A 23 -13.91 -15.29 -3.83
C SER A 23 -15.30 -14.76 -3.52
N LEU A 24 -15.67 -13.63 -4.14
CA LEU A 24 -16.94 -12.96 -3.90
C LEU A 24 -17.57 -12.58 -5.24
N HIS A 25 -18.83 -12.94 -5.42
CA HIS A 25 -19.68 -12.37 -6.46
C HIS A 25 -20.51 -11.26 -5.81
N LEU A 26 -20.36 -10.03 -6.26
CA LEU A 26 -21.15 -8.89 -5.81
C LEU A 26 -22.29 -8.66 -6.82
N ASP A 27 -23.51 -8.89 -6.36
CA ASP A 27 -24.75 -8.56 -7.09
C ASP A 27 -25.32 -7.20 -6.63
N ASP A 28 -26.36 -6.74 -7.34
CA ASP A 28 -27.04 -5.46 -7.04
C ASP A 28 -27.72 -5.43 -5.66
N GLU A 29 -28.04 -6.60 -5.09
CA GLU A 29 -28.67 -6.71 -3.76
C GLU A 29 -27.65 -6.40 -2.64
N TYR A 30 -26.38 -6.80 -2.82
CA TYR A 30 -25.29 -6.55 -1.88
C TYR A 30 -24.89 -5.07 -1.76
N ILE A 31 -25.13 -4.25 -2.80
CA ILE A 31 -24.73 -2.83 -2.87
C ILE A 31 -25.42 -1.97 -1.82
N HIS A 32 -26.62 -2.35 -1.38
CA HIS A 32 -27.43 -1.58 -0.42
C HIS A 32 -26.74 -1.38 0.94
N ARG A 33 -25.65 -2.11 1.24
CA ARG A 33 -24.84 -1.92 2.45
C ARG A 33 -23.50 -1.21 2.22
N ARG A 34 -23.00 -1.14 0.98
CA ARG A 34 -21.65 -0.60 0.64
C ARG A 34 -21.62 0.00 -0.79
N PRO A 35 -22.05 1.26 -0.98
CA PRO A 35 -22.31 1.84 -2.30
C PRO A 35 -21.08 2.16 -3.17
N ILE A 36 -19.88 1.70 -2.79
CA ILE A 36 -18.61 2.14 -3.41
C ILE A 36 -18.03 1.08 -4.37
N VAL A 37 -18.45 -0.19 -4.27
CA VAL A 37 -17.92 -1.29 -5.09
C VAL A 37 -18.96 -1.69 -6.14
N PRO A 38 -18.67 -1.57 -7.45
CA PRO A 38 -19.58 -2.01 -8.51
C PRO A 38 -19.83 -3.53 -8.49
N PRO A 39 -20.96 -4.01 -9.02
CA PRO A 39 -21.19 -5.44 -9.26
C PRO A 39 -20.04 -6.11 -10.00
N GLY A 40 -19.85 -7.40 -9.73
CA GLY A 40 -18.89 -8.22 -10.46
C GLY A 40 -18.24 -9.30 -9.60
N ASP A 41 -17.29 -10.00 -10.22
CA ASP A 41 -16.48 -11.00 -9.55
C ASP A 41 -15.22 -10.39 -8.96
N TYR A 42 -15.00 -10.64 -7.67
CA TYR A 42 -13.85 -10.13 -6.93
C TYR A 42 -13.14 -11.23 -6.16
N VAL A 43 -11.84 -11.04 -5.95
CA VAL A 43 -11.11 -11.65 -4.85
C VAL A 43 -11.08 -10.64 -3.71
N LEU A 44 -11.55 -11.05 -2.53
CA LEU A 44 -11.51 -10.25 -1.31
C LEU A 44 -10.30 -10.67 -0.49
N LEU A 45 -9.39 -9.72 -0.22
CA LEU A 45 -8.33 -9.84 0.77
C LEU A 45 -8.74 -9.06 2.02
N THR A 46 -8.87 -9.75 3.15
CA THR A 46 -9.16 -9.14 4.45
C THR A 46 -7.92 -9.22 5.34
N VAL A 47 -7.53 -8.09 5.92
CA VAL A 47 -6.42 -8.01 6.88
C VAL A 47 -6.96 -7.38 8.15
N THR A 48 -6.94 -8.16 9.24
CA THR A 48 -7.50 -7.77 10.53
C THR A 48 -6.45 -7.85 11.61
N ASP A 49 -6.20 -6.76 12.32
CA ASP A 49 -5.39 -6.73 13.54
C ASP A 49 -6.26 -6.54 14.79
N SER A 50 -5.75 -6.98 15.93
CA SER A 50 -6.33 -6.74 17.25
C SER A 50 -5.60 -5.61 17.99
N GLY A 51 -5.10 -4.63 17.27
CA GLY A 51 -4.32 -3.52 17.82
C GLY A 51 -5.17 -2.44 18.48
N LEU A 52 -4.55 -1.29 18.71
CA LEU A 52 -5.17 -0.14 19.36
C LEU A 52 -6.31 0.49 18.55
N GLY A 53 -6.46 0.12 17.27
CA GLY A 53 -7.42 0.74 16.37
C GLY A 53 -7.06 2.17 15.98
N ILE A 54 -7.90 2.77 15.14
CA ILE A 54 -7.77 4.10 14.57
C ILE A 54 -8.93 4.95 15.07
N PRO A 55 -8.67 6.10 15.71
CA PRO A 55 -9.70 7.06 16.10
C PRO A 55 -10.55 7.53 14.89
N PRO A 56 -11.88 7.72 15.05
CA PRO A 56 -12.77 8.14 13.97
C PRO A 56 -12.34 9.42 13.24
N GLU A 57 -11.73 10.36 13.96
CA GLU A 57 -11.20 11.62 13.42
C GLU A 57 -10.04 11.43 12.45
N HIS A 58 -9.32 10.31 12.52
CA HIS A 58 -8.20 10.02 11.63
C HIS A 58 -8.60 9.18 10.42
N LEU A 59 -9.68 8.39 10.51
CA LEU A 59 -10.16 7.51 9.44
C LEU A 59 -10.30 8.18 8.06
N PRO A 60 -10.77 9.44 7.93
CA PRO A 60 -10.84 10.12 6.63
C PRO A 60 -9.49 10.36 5.97
N HIS A 61 -8.42 10.49 6.77
CA HIS A 61 -7.10 10.95 6.34
C HIS A 61 -6.07 9.83 6.18
N ILE A 62 -6.37 8.62 6.65
CA ILE A 62 -5.36 7.54 6.72
C ILE A 62 -4.75 7.12 5.36
N PHE A 63 -5.39 7.48 4.25
CA PHE A 63 -4.89 7.21 2.90
C PHE A 63 -4.20 8.42 2.26
N GLU A 64 -4.19 9.58 2.93
CA GLU A 64 -3.47 10.76 2.47
C GLU A 64 -1.95 10.51 2.57
N PRO A 65 -1.16 10.90 1.55
CA PRO A 65 0.29 10.84 1.62
C PRO A 65 0.81 11.61 2.83
N PHE A 66 1.83 11.05 3.49
CA PHE A 66 2.50 11.64 4.66
C PHE A 66 1.66 11.78 5.93
N PHE A 67 0.37 11.42 5.92
CA PHE A 67 -0.44 11.40 7.13
C PHE A 67 0.06 10.30 8.08
N THR A 68 0.41 10.69 9.31
CA THR A 68 0.85 9.76 10.35
C THR A 68 0.50 10.31 11.73
N THR A 69 0.10 9.42 12.64
CA THR A 69 -0.09 9.72 14.07
C THR A 69 1.09 9.27 14.91
N LYS A 70 2.12 8.69 14.27
CA LYS A 70 3.34 8.23 14.93
C LYS A 70 4.26 9.42 15.22
N GLN A 71 5.12 9.27 16.23
CA GLN A 71 6.18 10.24 16.52
C GLN A 71 7.07 10.48 15.29
N GLU A 72 7.66 11.68 15.20
CA GLU A 72 8.63 12.03 14.16
C GLU A 72 9.72 10.95 14.04
N GLY A 73 10.04 10.58 12.80
CA GLY A 73 11.02 9.54 12.48
C GLY A 73 10.55 8.09 12.68
N LYS A 74 9.32 7.83 13.17
CA LYS A 74 8.79 6.45 13.35
C LYS A 74 7.82 5.98 12.27
N GLY A 75 7.71 6.74 11.18
CA GLY A 75 6.95 6.33 10.01
C GLY A 75 6.75 7.47 9.04
N THR A 76 6.99 7.21 7.75
CA THR A 76 6.91 8.18 6.65
C THR A 76 5.47 8.61 6.31
N GLY A 77 4.45 7.98 6.91
CA GLY A 77 3.05 8.17 6.54
C GLY A 77 2.67 7.62 5.15
N LEU A 78 3.62 7.09 4.37
CA LEU A 78 3.38 6.63 3.00
C LEU A 78 2.79 5.22 2.91
N GLY A 79 2.78 4.45 4.00
CA GLY A 79 2.44 3.02 3.97
C GLY A 79 1.02 2.75 3.46
N LEU A 80 0.02 3.42 4.03
CA LEU A 80 -1.39 3.25 3.63
C LEU A 80 -1.72 3.99 2.32
N ALA A 81 -1.11 5.15 2.06
CA ALA A 81 -1.22 5.83 0.77
C ALA A 81 -0.72 4.94 -0.38
N THR A 82 0.38 4.22 -0.18
CA THR A 82 0.91 3.24 -1.15
C THR A 82 -0.06 2.08 -1.36
N VAL A 83 -0.66 1.55 -0.28
CA VAL A 83 -1.69 0.49 -0.39
C VAL A 83 -2.87 0.98 -1.22
N TYR A 84 -3.37 2.19 -0.92
CA TYR A 84 -4.46 2.78 -1.68
C TYR A 84 -4.13 2.93 -3.17
N GLY A 85 -2.95 3.47 -3.48
CA GLY A 85 -2.47 3.62 -4.86
C GLY A 85 -2.40 2.31 -5.62
N ILE A 86 -1.80 1.26 -5.03
CA ILE A 86 -1.70 -0.08 -5.63
C ILE A 86 -3.10 -0.67 -5.87
N VAL A 87 -4.00 -0.57 -4.89
CA VAL A 87 -5.36 -1.08 -5.02
C VAL A 87 -6.10 -0.37 -6.15
N LYS A 88 -6.00 0.97 -6.24
CA LYS A 88 -6.63 1.74 -7.31
C LYS A 88 -6.05 1.46 -8.69
N GLN A 89 -4.73 1.35 -8.81
CA GLN A 89 -4.06 0.97 -10.07
C GLN A 89 -4.48 -0.43 -10.53
N SER A 90 -4.82 -1.32 -9.58
CA SER A 90 -5.33 -2.66 -9.87
C SER A 90 -6.84 -2.68 -10.19
N GLY A 91 -7.49 -1.52 -10.34
CA GLY A 91 -8.94 -1.42 -10.53
C GLY A 91 -9.76 -1.86 -9.31
N GLY A 92 -9.13 -1.94 -8.14
CA GLY A 92 -9.71 -2.44 -6.91
C GLY A 92 -10.28 -1.36 -6.00
N PHE A 93 -10.84 -1.84 -4.89
CA PHE A 93 -11.48 -1.01 -3.86
C PHE A 93 -10.94 -1.43 -2.50
N VAL A 94 -10.69 -0.45 -1.63
CA VAL A 94 -10.30 -0.69 -0.25
C VAL A 94 -11.33 -0.07 0.68
N TRP A 95 -11.73 -0.83 1.68
CA TRP A 95 -12.60 -0.38 2.76
C TRP A 95 -11.91 -0.65 4.09
N VAL A 96 -12.10 0.25 5.04
CA VAL A 96 -11.49 0.16 6.36
C VAL A 96 -12.59 0.28 7.42
N TYR A 97 -12.47 -0.53 8.45
CA TYR A 97 -13.20 -0.37 9.69
C TYR A 97 -12.22 -0.47 10.84
N SER A 98 -12.38 0.42 11.81
CA SER A 98 -11.57 0.41 13.01
C SER A 98 -12.35 1.04 14.14
N GLU A 99 -12.11 0.54 15.34
CA GLU A 99 -12.59 1.13 16.57
C GLU A 99 -11.45 1.18 17.59
N PRO A 100 -11.30 2.27 18.34
CA PRO A 100 -10.31 2.37 19.41
C PRO A 100 -10.40 1.19 20.39
N GLY A 101 -9.28 0.50 20.58
CA GLY A 101 -9.15 -0.67 21.46
C GLY A 101 -9.67 -1.99 20.90
N LEU A 102 -10.31 -2.01 19.72
CA LEU A 102 -10.82 -3.24 19.09
C LEU A 102 -10.00 -3.69 17.86
N GLY A 103 -9.14 -2.81 17.34
CA GLY A 103 -8.27 -3.09 16.21
C GLY A 103 -8.80 -2.56 14.88
N THR A 104 -8.21 -3.03 13.79
CA THR A 104 -8.49 -2.53 12.43
C THR A 104 -8.73 -3.69 11.48
N THR A 105 -9.68 -3.52 10.56
CA THR A 105 -9.96 -4.45 9.47
C THR A 105 -9.92 -3.69 8.14
N PHE A 106 -9.00 -4.08 7.27
CA PHE A 106 -8.96 -3.66 5.87
C PHE A 106 -9.58 -4.75 4.99
N ARG A 107 -10.49 -4.36 4.11
CA ARG A 107 -11.11 -5.21 3.09
C ARG A 107 -10.73 -4.68 1.72
N ILE A 108 -9.98 -5.45 0.96
CA ILE A 108 -9.49 -5.10 -0.36
C ILE A 108 -10.18 -5.99 -1.39
N TYR A 109 -10.94 -5.37 -2.27
CA TYR A 109 -11.65 -6.00 -3.38
C TYR A 109 -10.81 -5.83 -4.63
N LEU A 110 -10.34 -6.94 -5.21
CA LEU A 110 -9.59 -6.94 -6.46
C LEU A 110 -10.44 -7.61 -7.54
N PRO A 111 -10.64 -6.99 -8.71
CA PRO A 111 -11.39 -7.60 -9.80
C PRO A 111 -10.80 -8.96 -10.16
N ARG A 112 -11.65 -9.97 -10.28
CA ARG A 112 -11.22 -11.30 -10.74
C ARG A 112 -10.91 -11.22 -12.23
N VAL A 113 -9.65 -11.44 -12.60
CA VAL A 113 -9.26 -11.56 -14.00
C VAL A 113 -9.61 -12.96 -14.52
N ALA A 114 -10.38 -13.02 -15.60
CA ALA A 114 -10.60 -14.25 -16.34
C ALA A 114 -9.46 -14.41 -17.35
N GLY A 115 -8.57 -15.36 -17.10
CA GLY A 115 -7.48 -15.72 -18.02
C GLY A 115 -6.75 -16.94 -17.52
N GLU A 116 -6.38 -17.84 -18.44
CA GLU A 116 -5.37 -18.85 -18.15
C GLU A 116 -4.15 -18.17 -17.57
N ASN A 117 -3.51 -18.87 -16.63
CA ASN A 117 -2.27 -18.47 -15.97
C ASN A 117 -1.19 -18.29 -17.04
N ARG A 118 -1.20 -17.14 -17.74
CA ARG A 118 -0.18 -16.76 -18.69
C ARG A 118 1.05 -16.66 -17.84
N LYS A 119 1.89 -17.70 -17.88
CA LYS A 119 3.25 -17.67 -17.34
C LYS A 119 3.76 -16.27 -17.70
N PRO A 120 4.19 -15.45 -16.72
CA PRO A 120 4.67 -14.12 -17.05
C PRO A 120 5.66 -14.32 -18.18
N ASP A 121 5.34 -13.78 -19.36
CA ASP A 121 6.24 -13.87 -20.50
C ASP A 121 7.56 -13.33 -19.96
N ALA A 122 8.56 -14.20 -19.85
CA ALA A 122 9.92 -13.84 -19.41
C ALA A 122 10.57 -12.79 -20.35
N HIS A 123 9.80 -12.29 -21.32
CA HIS A 123 10.12 -11.32 -22.33
C HIS A 123 9.68 -9.89 -22.02
N HIS A 124 8.93 -9.62 -20.94
CA HIS A 124 9.05 -8.29 -20.30
C HIS A 124 10.28 -8.31 -19.39
N ARG A 125 11.46 -8.49 -20.02
CA ARG A 125 12.65 -7.85 -19.46
C ARG A 125 12.26 -6.40 -19.31
N ALA A 126 12.32 -5.89 -18.07
CA ALA A 126 12.22 -4.49 -17.74
C ALA A 126 12.72 -3.68 -18.93
N ASP A 127 11.87 -2.84 -19.52
CA ASP A 127 12.30 -1.85 -20.50
C ASP A 127 13.65 -1.34 -20.01
N ALA A 128 14.70 -1.60 -20.79
CA ALA A 128 16.06 -1.36 -20.36
C ALA A 128 16.07 0.06 -19.80
N TYR A 129 16.23 0.19 -18.47
CA TYR A 129 16.04 1.47 -17.79
C TYR A 129 16.71 2.53 -18.62
N ALA A 130 16.00 3.62 -18.94
CA ALA A 130 16.52 4.68 -19.79
C ALA A 130 17.92 5.05 -19.29
N ARG A 131 18.93 4.62 -20.06
CA ARG A 131 20.33 4.81 -19.69
C ARG A 131 20.71 6.22 -20.07
N GLY A 132 21.12 7.00 -19.08
CA GLY A 132 21.70 8.31 -19.29
C GLY A 132 23.16 8.33 -18.85
N SER A 133 23.85 9.40 -19.18
CA SER A 133 25.21 9.69 -18.72
C SER A 133 25.32 11.06 -18.06
N GLU A 134 24.19 11.73 -17.89
CA GLU A 134 24.06 13.05 -17.29
C GLU A 134 24.36 12.99 -15.79
N THR A 135 24.73 14.15 -15.26
CA THR A 135 24.86 14.36 -13.82
C THR A 135 23.53 14.79 -13.23
N ILE A 136 23.05 14.09 -12.20
CA ILE A 136 21.82 14.40 -11.47
C ILE A 136 22.18 14.87 -10.05
N LEU A 137 21.73 16.08 -9.68
CA LEU A 137 21.69 16.50 -8.27
C LEU A 137 20.40 15.95 -7.65
N TYR A 138 20.54 15.03 -6.69
CA TYR A 138 19.43 14.43 -5.97
C TYR A 138 19.40 14.99 -4.54
N VAL A 139 18.34 15.76 -4.22
CA VAL A 139 18.13 16.40 -2.92
C VAL A 139 17.01 15.68 -2.20
N GLU A 140 17.31 15.12 -1.03
CA GLU A 140 16.38 14.32 -0.20
C GLU A 140 16.84 14.40 1.25
N ASP A 141 15.96 14.72 2.18
CA ASP A 141 16.28 14.91 3.60
C ASP A 141 16.40 13.58 4.34
N GLU A 142 15.56 12.60 4.01
CA GLU A 142 15.57 11.29 4.65
C GLU A 142 16.62 10.34 4.04
N GLU A 143 17.65 9.99 4.82
CA GLU A 143 18.76 9.13 4.38
C GLU A 143 18.27 7.75 3.87
N ALA A 144 17.25 7.19 4.52
CA ALA A 144 16.66 5.91 4.15
C ALA A 144 16.01 5.90 2.76
N VAL A 145 15.63 7.07 2.24
CA VAL A 145 15.08 7.26 0.89
C VAL A 145 16.20 7.67 -0.08
N ARG A 146 17.11 8.54 0.38
CA ARG A 146 18.21 9.09 -0.42
C ARG A 146 19.15 8.00 -0.94
N LEU A 147 19.59 7.09 -0.07
CA LEU A 147 20.60 6.08 -0.45
C LEU A 147 20.09 5.10 -1.52
N PRO A 148 18.92 4.45 -1.37
CA PRO A 148 18.40 3.55 -2.40
C PRO A 148 18.15 4.24 -3.75
N ALA A 149 17.66 5.49 -3.73
CA ALA A 149 17.40 6.25 -4.94
C ALA A 149 18.70 6.59 -5.70
N CYS A 150 19.75 7.02 -4.98
CA CYS A 150 21.06 7.30 -5.57
C CYS A 150 21.70 6.03 -6.17
N GLU A 151 21.59 4.90 -5.47
CA GLU A 151 22.10 3.61 -5.97
C GLU A 151 21.37 3.20 -7.26
N PHE A 152 20.05 3.32 -7.27
CA PHE A 152 19.23 3.01 -8.43
C PHE A 152 19.59 3.89 -9.64
N LEU A 153 19.68 5.20 -9.47
CA LEU A 153 20.05 6.14 -10.54
C LEU A 153 21.47 5.87 -11.06
N SER A 154 22.42 5.58 -10.17
CA SER A 154 23.78 5.21 -10.56
C SER A 154 23.81 3.92 -11.40
N ARG A 155 22.98 2.93 -11.05
CA ARG A 155 22.82 1.69 -11.83
C ARG A 155 22.19 1.93 -13.21
N CYS A 156 21.45 3.01 -13.38
CA CYS A 156 20.93 3.45 -14.68
C CYS A 156 21.97 4.22 -15.53
N GLY A 157 23.17 4.48 -15.01
CA GLY A 157 24.28 5.11 -15.75
C GLY A 157 24.52 6.59 -15.42
N TYR A 158 23.67 7.20 -14.60
CA TYR A 158 23.80 8.61 -14.21
C TYR A 158 24.91 8.82 -13.19
N GLN A 159 25.54 10.00 -13.23
CA GLN A 159 26.42 10.45 -12.15
C GLN A 159 25.57 11.19 -11.11
N VAL A 160 25.44 10.65 -9.91
CA VAL A 160 24.55 11.22 -8.88
C VAL A 160 25.34 12.03 -7.86
N LEU A 161 24.97 13.29 -7.68
CA LEU A 161 25.39 14.15 -6.58
C LEU A 161 24.28 14.13 -5.53
N ALA A 162 24.55 13.58 -4.34
CA ALA A 162 23.57 13.52 -3.26
C ALA A 162 23.71 14.72 -2.32
N ALA A 163 22.60 15.36 -1.97
CA ALA A 163 22.57 16.43 -0.98
C ALA A 163 21.45 16.17 0.07
N PRO A 164 21.76 16.23 1.38
CA PRO A 164 20.78 15.99 2.46
C PRO A 164 19.87 17.19 2.79
N ASN A 165 20.02 18.31 2.08
CA ASN A 165 19.57 19.65 2.47
C ASN A 165 20.28 20.20 3.71
#